data_AF-A0A918NX69-F1
#
_entry.id   AF-A0A918NX69-F1
#
_cell.length_a   1.000
_cell.length_b   1.000
_cell.length_c   1.000
_cell.angle_alpha   90.00
_cell.angle_beta   90.00
_cell.angle_gamma   90.00
#
_symmetry.space_group_name_H-M   'P 1'
#
loop_
_entity.id
_entity.type
_entity.pdbx_description
1 polymer ?
#
loop_
_entity_poly.entity_id
_entity_poly.type
_entity_poly.pdbx_seq_one_letter_code
_entity_poly.pdbx_strand_id
1 'polypeptide(L)'
;MNLPNIDGLKGQATGLMDKASSMVDKASTMAQGIKDQAAGMVDGLADGLADKLGVEPVLAPVYKVELLPKILPIPVDNSALQAEFESVKRAWNAELDKQVALLNQRSEWRSKRDAANASGNAPAAAAAEREMKRLGDKADAIQKAAKAKYEPRYDKLKAKLEPPPEPRKDITKKFAGRLISLKITDNRGFESDQLDLSLDDSDGRLDIPERGRRISVSIGWKGRPLIDKGVFVIDEITHEGAPDIMTIRGRATDLRAGISTKREKSWHKTTVGKIVSAIAKANYLTPVISSWLASRPVEHMDQANESDGNLLTRLAQQHDAIATVKQGKLLFIKAGDATSATGKPFPTVIIKRKTGDRHHFSMADRDAYTAVKACWHNLDKATRGEVMVDKDTLFERRSVVTKRGKLSKRKHMTARQGTPDKALSPSASNVKVLRHVYASEATAWQGAKAAWEKLQRGVAEFSYTLAIGRPELFPEIPAKVVGIKPIIDRQPWVISKVTHDLSDSGMTTSLELEMKLEDIE
;
A
#
# COMPACT_ATOMS: atom_id res chain seq x y z
N MET A 1 18.22 -16.17 42.34
CA MET A 1 18.16 -16.49 40.90
C MET A 1 16.81 -16.02 40.36
N ASN A 2 16.78 -14.90 39.63
CA ASN A 2 15.55 -14.38 39.02
C ASN A 2 15.52 -14.87 37.57
N LEU A 3 14.59 -15.78 37.26
CA LEU A 3 14.38 -16.28 35.90
C LEU A 3 13.89 -15.15 34.99
N PRO A 4 14.46 -14.97 33.77
CA PRO A 4 13.97 -13.95 32.85
C PRO A 4 12.56 -14.28 32.34
N ASN A 5 11.75 -13.22 32.26
CA ASN A 5 10.34 -13.21 31.89
C ASN A 5 10.10 -13.81 30.48
N ILE A 6 9.40 -14.94 30.43
CA ILE A 6 9.07 -15.74 29.23
C ILE A 6 8.38 -14.90 28.14
N ASP A 7 7.62 -13.86 28.50
CA ASP A 7 6.97 -12.97 27.53
C ASP A 7 7.97 -12.06 26.79
N GLY A 8 9.10 -11.71 27.42
CA GLY A 8 10.17 -10.93 26.78
C GLY A 8 10.92 -11.73 25.73
N LEU A 9 11.14 -13.02 26.00
CA LEU A 9 11.80 -13.96 25.09
C LEU A 9 10.91 -14.30 23.88
N LYS A 10 9.58 -14.41 24.08
CA LYS A 10 8.61 -14.56 22.98
C LYS A 10 8.58 -13.33 22.06
N GLY A 11 8.70 -12.12 22.63
CA GLY A 11 8.79 -10.87 21.86
C GLY A 11 10.08 -10.74 21.04
N GLN A 12 11.20 -11.23 21.56
CA GLN A 12 12.47 -11.28 20.83
C GLN A 12 12.48 -12.36 19.74
N ALA A 13 11.85 -13.51 19.98
CA ALA A 13 11.70 -14.59 19.00
C ALA A 13 10.78 -14.19 17.82
N THR A 14 9.70 -13.45 18.08
CA THR A 14 8.86 -12.86 17.02
C THR A 14 9.62 -11.79 16.23
N GLY A 15 10.39 -10.92 16.89
CA GLY A 15 11.27 -9.96 16.20
C GLY A 15 12.39 -10.59 15.37
N LEU A 16 12.86 -11.79 15.73
CA LEU A 16 13.84 -12.56 14.95
C LEU A 16 13.20 -13.32 13.78
N MET A 17 11.98 -13.84 13.94
CA MET A 17 11.18 -14.40 12.83
C MET A 17 10.85 -13.34 11.78
N ASP A 18 10.44 -12.15 12.20
CA ASP A 18 10.20 -11.02 11.31
C ASP A 18 11.49 -10.62 10.58
N LYS A 19 12.64 -10.68 11.26
CA LYS A 19 13.96 -10.47 10.62
C LYS A 19 14.31 -11.58 9.62
N ALA A 20 14.04 -12.84 9.92
CA ALA A 20 14.33 -13.99 9.06
C ALA A 20 13.41 -14.01 7.82
N SER A 21 12.12 -13.74 8.01
CA SER A 21 11.19 -13.50 6.89
C SER A 21 11.66 -12.30 6.08
N SER A 22 12.10 -11.20 6.73
CA SER A 22 12.67 -10.06 5.99
C SER A 22 13.98 -10.42 5.27
N MET A 23 14.75 -11.42 5.71
CA MET A 23 15.97 -11.88 5.03
C MET A 23 15.66 -12.74 3.80
N VAL A 24 14.67 -13.64 3.88
CA VAL A 24 14.18 -14.41 2.72
C VAL A 24 13.51 -13.48 1.71
N ASP A 25 12.73 -12.53 2.21
CA ASP A 25 12.17 -11.44 1.41
C ASP A 25 13.27 -10.57 0.82
N LYS A 26 14.33 -10.21 1.57
CA LYS A 26 15.51 -9.51 1.03
C LYS A 26 16.24 -10.31 -0.04
N ALA A 27 16.34 -11.62 0.07
CA ALA A 27 16.97 -12.47 -0.96
C ALA A 27 16.10 -12.55 -2.23
N SER A 28 14.78 -12.66 -2.08
CA SER A 28 13.82 -12.56 -3.18
C SER A 28 13.80 -11.15 -3.79
N THR A 29 13.93 -10.11 -2.97
CA THR A 29 14.06 -8.70 -3.37
C THR A 29 15.42 -8.39 -3.98
N MET A 30 16.49 -9.10 -3.62
CA MET A 30 17.77 -9.03 -4.33
C MET A 30 17.64 -9.73 -5.68
N ALA A 31 16.99 -10.89 -5.78
CA ALA A 31 16.77 -11.56 -7.06
C ALA A 31 15.85 -10.74 -7.98
N GLN A 32 14.79 -10.15 -7.44
CA GLN A 32 13.91 -9.25 -8.17
C GLN A 32 14.60 -7.91 -8.46
N GLY A 33 15.36 -7.35 -7.53
CA GLY A 33 16.17 -6.15 -7.69
C GLY A 33 17.31 -6.33 -8.69
N ILE A 34 17.87 -7.54 -8.82
CA ILE A 34 18.81 -7.92 -9.88
C ILE A 34 18.07 -8.04 -11.22
N LYS A 35 16.84 -8.56 -11.25
CA LYS A 35 15.99 -8.57 -12.47
C LYS A 35 15.54 -7.17 -12.88
N ASP A 36 15.21 -6.30 -11.93
CA ASP A 36 14.78 -4.93 -12.14
C ASP A 36 15.98 -4.01 -12.43
N GLN A 37 17.16 -4.27 -11.83
CA GLN A 37 18.43 -3.69 -12.26
C GLN A 37 18.81 -4.20 -13.64
N ALA A 38 18.60 -5.48 -13.96
CA ALA A 38 18.87 -5.98 -15.31
C ALA A 38 17.90 -5.34 -16.31
N ALA A 39 16.61 -5.19 -15.99
CA ALA A 39 15.64 -4.48 -16.81
C ALA A 39 15.98 -2.98 -16.93
N GLY A 40 16.35 -2.32 -15.85
CA GLY A 40 16.77 -0.92 -15.83
C GLY A 40 18.16 -0.66 -16.43
N MET A 41 19.05 -1.65 -16.42
CA MET A 41 20.33 -1.63 -17.16
C MET A 41 20.10 -1.90 -18.63
N VAL A 42 19.11 -2.72 -19.01
CA VAL A 42 18.68 -2.93 -20.40
C VAL A 42 17.97 -1.69 -20.94
N ASP A 43 17.07 -1.08 -20.17
CA ASP A 43 16.45 0.21 -20.50
C ASP A 43 17.51 1.32 -20.49
N GLY A 44 18.46 1.33 -19.54
CA GLY A 44 19.57 2.27 -19.51
C GLY A 44 20.60 2.08 -20.63
N LEU A 45 20.82 0.84 -21.09
CA LEU A 45 21.61 0.55 -22.29
C LEU A 45 20.84 0.99 -23.53
N ALA A 46 19.53 0.75 -23.59
CA ALA A 46 18.68 1.15 -24.70
C ALA A 46 18.60 2.68 -24.81
N ASP A 47 18.42 3.39 -23.69
CA ASP A 47 18.47 4.85 -23.57
C ASP A 47 19.86 5.38 -23.96
N GLY A 48 20.93 4.71 -23.50
CA GLY A 48 22.32 5.07 -23.82
C GLY A 48 22.72 4.77 -25.27
N LEU A 49 22.09 3.79 -25.90
CA LEU A 49 22.26 3.46 -27.32
C LEU A 49 21.42 4.39 -28.19
N ALA A 50 20.22 4.78 -27.75
CA ALA A 50 19.35 5.75 -28.41
C ALA A 50 19.95 7.17 -28.37
N ASP A 51 20.48 7.61 -27.22
CA ASP A 51 21.26 8.87 -27.10
C ASP A 51 22.51 8.86 -28.01
N LYS A 52 23.13 7.69 -28.25
CA LYS A 52 24.32 7.55 -29.12
C LYS A 52 24.01 7.43 -30.61
N LEU A 53 22.85 6.88 -30.97
CA LEU A 53 22.44 6.63 -32.35
C LEU A 53 21.52 7.73 -32.89
N GLY A 54 20.99 8.62 -32.05
CA GLY A 54 20.09 9.71 -32.47
C GLY A 54 18.76 9.23 -33.05
N VAL A 55 18.40 7.96 -32.83
CA VAL A 55 17.17 7.34 -33.32
C VAL A 55 16.52 6.63 -32.13
N GLU A 56 15.58 7.31 -31.47
CA GLU A 56 14.67 6.62 -30.55
C GLU A 56 13.74 5.73 -31.39
N PRO A 57 13.60 4.42 -31.07
CA PRO A 57 12.65 3.58 -31.78
C PRO A 57 11.24 4.14 -31.54
N VAL A 58 10.52 4.43 -32.61
CA VAL A 58 9.09 4.78 -32.55
C VAL A 58 8.34 3.55 -32.06
N LEU A 59 8.23 3.41 -30.74
CA LEU A 59 7.42 2.37 -30.13
C LEU A 59 5.97 2.76 -30.39
N ALA A 60 5.24 1.92 -31.13
CA ALA A 60 3.81 2.11 -31.29
C ALA A 60 3.12 1.73 -29.96
N PRO A 61 2.28 2.60 -29.39
CA PRO A 61 1.51 2.24 -28.21
C PRO A 61 0.48 1.16 -28.59
N VAL A 62 0.24 0.21 -27.68
CA VAL A 62 -0.67 -0.91 -27.89
C VAL A 62 -1.58 -1.02 -26.68
N TYR A 63 -2.84 -1.36 -26.94
CA TYR A 63 -3.83 -1.61 -25.92
C TYR A 63 -4.52 -2.94 -26.19
N LYS A 64 -5.14 -3.49 -25.15
CA LYS A 64 -6.01 -4.66 -25.23
C LYS A 64 -7.27 -4.37 -24.40
N VAL A 65 -8.42 -4.60 -25.01
CA VAL A 65 -9.73 -4.48 -24.34
C VAL A 65 -10.40 -5.85 -24.37
N GLU A 66 -10.77 -6.35 -23.19
CA GLU A 66 -11.45 -7.62 -23.02
C GLU A 66 -12.80 -7.41 -22.36
N LEU A 67 -13.84 -8.07 -22.88
CA LEU A 67 -15.17 -8.09 -22.29
C LEU A 67 -15.27 -9.22 -21.26
N LEU A 68 -15.88 -8.93 -20.11
CA LEU A 68 -16.12 -9.88 -19.03
C LEU A 68 -17.62 -10.13 -18.86
N PRO A 69 -18.03 -11.23 -18.21
CA PRO A 69 -19.42 -11.49 -17.86
C PRO A 69 -20.03 -10.34 -17.05
N LYS A 70 -21.30 -10.02 -17.35
CA LYS A 70 -22.05 -8.93 -16.70
C LYS A 70 -22.30 -9.21 -15.21
N ILE A 71 -22.49 -10.48 -14.86
CA ILE A 71 -22.77 -10.93 -13.50
C ILE A 71 -21.44 -11.32 -12.85
N LEU A 72 -21.11 -10.73 -11.70
CA LEU A 72 -20.02 -11.20 -10.85
C LEU A 72 -20.33 -12.67 -10.45
N PRO A 73 -19.36 -13.59 -10.49
CA PRO A 73 -19.60 -14.96 -10.07
C PRO A 73 -20.26 -14.98 -8.69
N ILE A 74 -21.36 -15.71 -8.56
CA ILE A 74 -22.08 -15.87 -7.30
C ILE A 74 -21.06 -16.36 -6.27
N PRO A 75 -20.95 -15.71 -5.10
CA PRO A 75 -20.03 -16.16 -4.07
C PRO A 75 -20.41 -17.58 -3.66
N VAL A 76 -19.56 -18.55 -3.98
CA VAL A 76 -19.73 -19.92 -3.49
C VAL A 76 -19.39 -19.91 -2.00
N ASP A 77 -20.22 -20.54 -1.17
CA ASP A 77 -19.89 -20.72 0.24
C ASP A 77 -18.68 -21.66 0.38
N ASN A 78 -17.51 -21.03 0.47
CA ASN A 78 -16.23 -21.71 0.64
C ASN A 78 -15.83 -21.79 2.13
N SER A 79 -16.74 -21.59 3.08
CA SER A 79 -16.40 -21.56 4.52
C SER A 79 -15.68 -22.82 5.01
N ALA A 80 -16.11 -24.00 4.57
CA ALA A 80 -15.46 -25.28 4.87
C ALA A 80 -14.06 -25.38 4.24
N LEU A 81 -13.92 -25.00 2.97
CA LEU A 81 -12.65 -24.95 2.23
C LEU A 81 -11.65 -23.97 2.87
N GLN A 82 -12.14 -22.81 3.31
CA GLN A 82 -11.35 -21.79 4.00
C GLN A 82 -10.86 -22.29 5.36
N ALA A 83 -11.72 -22.99 6.12
CA ALA A 83 -11.35 -23.59 7.39
C ALA A 83 -10.28 -24.66 7.23
N GLU A 84 -10.40 -25.49 6.19
CA GLU A 84 -9.38 -26.50 5.84
C GLU A 84 -8.04 -25.83 5.46
N PHE A 85 -8.08 -24.81 4.60
CA PHE A 85 -6.89 -24.06 4.19
C PHE A 85 -6.17 -23.42 5.37
N GLU A 86 -6.89 -22.74 6.28
CA GLU A 86 -6.32 -22.15 7.49
C GLU A 86 -5.80 -23.20 8.47
N SER A 87 -6.36 -24.42 8.48
CA SER A 87 -5.82 -25.54 9.25
C SER A 87 -4.48 -26.01 8.70
N VAL A 88 -4.39 -26.23 7.38
CA VAL A 88 -3.14 -26.62 6.70
C VAL A 88 -2.06 -25.56 6.87
N LYS A 89 -2.42 -24.29 6.69
CA LYS A 89 -1.51 -23.14 6.88
C LYS A 89 -0.98 -23.07 8.32
N ARG A 90 -1.84 -23.23 9.33
CA ARG A 90 -1.41 -23.28 10.74
C ARG A 90 -0.46 -24.44 11.02
N ALA A 91 -0.77 -25.62 10.50
CA ALA A 91 0.08 -26.81 10.67
C ALA A 91 1.45 -26.63 10.01
N TRP A 92 1.50 -26.02 8.82
CA TRP A 92 2.76 -25.70 8.15
C TRP A 92 3.57 -24.67 8.94
N ASN A 93 2.93 -23.56 9.36
CA ASN A 93 3.60 -22.53 10.16
C ASN A 93 4.18 -23.09 11.47
N ALA A 94 3.47 -24.00 12.14
CA ALA A 94 3.99 -24.65 13.36
C ALA A 94 5.25 -25.49 13.11
N GLU A 95 5.44 -26.03 11.91
CA GLU A 95 6.68 -26.74 11.53
C GLU A 95 7.81 -25.76 11.22
N LEU A 96 7.50 -24.64 10.56
CA LEU A 96 8.44 -23.55 10.33
C LEU A 96 8.89 -22.88 11.65
N ASP A 97 8.03 -22.83 12.66
CA ASP A 97 8.39 -22.33 14.00
C ASP A 97 9.49 -23.19 14.64
N LYS A 98 9.48 -24.52 14.41
CA LYS A 98 10.56 -25.42 14.87
C LYS A 98 11.86 -25.13 14.13
N GLN A 99 11.79 -24.88 12.82
CA GLN A 99 12.95 -24.47 12.03
C GLN A 99 13.55 -23.17 12.60
N VAL A 100 12.73 -22.17 12.87
CA VAL A 100 13.22 -20.89 13.39
C VAL A 100 13.80 -21.06 14.80
N ALA A 101 13.23 -21.91 15.66
CA ALA A 101 13.81 -22.21 16.97
C ALA A 101 15.25 -22.74 16.85
N LEU A 102 15.54 -23.61 15.86
CA LEU A 102 16.90 -24.10 15.59
C LEU A 102 17.81 -22.99 15.05
N LEU A 103 17.30 -22.10 14.18
CA LEU A 103 18.07 -20.97 13.66
C LEU A 103 18.41 -19.94 14.76
N ASN A 104 17.51 -19.74 15.71
CA ASN A 104 17.77 -18.91 16.89
C ASN A 104 18.87 -19.54 17.77
N GLN A 105 18.81 -20.84 18.04
CA GLN A 105 19.90 -21.55 18.74
C GLN A 105 21.23 -21.44 17.98
N ARG A 106 21.20 -21.56 16.65
CA ARG A 106 22.41 -21.38 15.81
C ARG A 106 22.99 -19.97 15.96
N SER A 107 22.16 -18.95 16.13
CA SER A 107 22.63 -17.57 16.36
C SER A 107 23.34 -17.40 17.71
N GLU A 108 22.87 -18.09 18.76
CA GLU A 108 23.56 -18.10 20.06
C GLU A 108 24.94 -18.77 19.95
N TRP A 109 25.02 -19.87 19.20
CA TRP A 109 26.30 -20.54 18.92
C TRP A 109 27.26 -19.69 18.07
N ARG A 110 26.73 -18.85 17.16
CA ARG A 110 27.54 -17.86 16.43
C ARG A 110 28.20 -16.87 17.39
N SER A 111 27.45 -16.31 18.35
CA SER A 111 28.02 -15.42 19.38
C SER A 111 29.09 -16.11 20.23
N LYS A 112 28.90 -17.39 20.59
CA LYS A 112 29.90 -18.19 21.32
C LYS A 112 31.17 -18.42 20.51
N ARG A 113 31.05 -18.71 19.21
CA ARG A 113 32.20 -18.83 18.29
C ARG A 113 32.97 -17.51 18.21
N ASP A 114 32.28 -16.40 18.06
CA ASP A 114 32.91 -15.09 17.92
C ASP A 114 33.64 -14.69 19.22
N ALA A 115 33.09 -15.01 20.39
CA ALA A 115 33.77 -14.86 21.69
C ALA A 115 34.98 -15.80 21.86
N ALA A 116 34.90 -17.03 21.38
CA ALA A 116 36.02 -17.98 21.39
C ALA A 116 37.17 -17.52 20.48
N ASN A 117 36.85 -16.96 19.31
CA ASN A 117 37.82 -16.36 18.40
C ASN A 117 38.50 -15.14 19.04
N ALA A 118 37.74 -14.26 19.69
CA ALA A 118 38.28 -13.08 20.37
C ALA A 118 39.22 -13.43 21.55
N SER A 119 39.03 -14.59 22.18
CA SER A 119 39.87 -15.08 23.29
C SER A 119 40.99 -16.03 22.84
N GLY A 120 41.17 -16.26 21.53
CA GLY A 120 42.20 -17.16 21.01
C GLY A 120 41.97 -18.66 21.28
N ASN A 121 40.77 -19.04 21.72
CA ASN A 121 40.42 -20.43 22.03
C ASN A 121 39.93 -21.18 20.77
N ALA A 122 40.89 -21.61 19.94
CA ALA A 122 40.60 -22.31 18.68
C ALA A 122 39.77 -23.61 18.85
N PRO A 123 39.99 -24.47 19.87
CA PRO A 123 39.16 -25.65 20.08
C PRO A 123 37.68 -25.32 20.35
N ALA A 124 37.40 -24.28 21.14
CA ALA A 124 36.04 -23.85 21.43
C ALA A 124 35.34 -23.24 20.20
N ALA A 125 36.08 -22.49 19.36
CA ALA A 125 35.56 -21.95 18.11
C ALA A 125 35.17 -23.07 17.12
N ALA A 126 36.03 -24.08 16.96
CA ALA A 126 35.76 -25.23 16.10
C ALA A 126 34.58 -26.08 16.60
N ALA A 127 34.43 -26.25 17.92
CA ALA A 127 33.28 -26.94 18.50
C ALA A 127 31.96 -26.18 18.25
N ALA A 128 31.97 -24.86 18.43
CA ALA A 128 30.81 -24.01 18.13
C ALA A 128 30.42 -24.05 16.63
N GLU A 129 31.41 -24.13 15.74
CA GLU A 129 31.18 -24.22 14.30
C GLU A 129 30.54 -25.56 13.88
N ARG A 130 30.98 -26.68 14.46
CA ARG A 130 30.34 -28.00 14.26
C ARG A 130 28.89 -27.99 14.70
N GLU A 131 28.59 -27.36 15.84
CA GLU A 131 27.24 -27.29 16.37
C GLU A 131 26.33 -26.37 15.55
N MET A 132 26.84 -25.23 15.07
CA MET A 132 26.12 -24.38 14.12
C MET A 132 25.77 -25.12 12.82
N LYS A 133 26.69 -25.93 12.29
CA LYS A 133 26.45 -26.75 11.10
C LYS A 133 25.34 -27.77 11.36
N ARG A 134 25.42 -28.50 12.47
CA ARG A 134 24.40 -29.48 12.88
C ARG A 134 23.00 -28.86 13.03
N LEU A 135 22.91 -27.68 13.63
CA LEU A 135 21.64 -26.95 13.78
C LEU A 135 21.11 -26.44 12.43
N GLY A 136 22.01 -25.99 11.54
CA GLY A 136 21.67 -25.62 10.16
C GLY A 136 21.09 -26.79 9.37
N ASP A 137 21.80 -27.92 9.35
CA ASP A 137 21.36 -29.12 8.63
C ASP A 137 20.00 -29.63 9.13
N LYS A 138 19.75 -29.56 10.45
CA LYS A 138 18.44 -29.89 11.04
C LYS A 138 17.35 -28.91 10.63
N ALA A 139 17.65 -27.61 10.61
CA ALA A 139 16.70 -26.59 10.17
C ALA A 139 16.30 -26.79 8.70
N ASP A 140 17.28 -27.08 7.84
CA ASP A 140 17.05 -27.33 6.42
C ASP A 140 16.25 -28.63 6.19
N ALA A 141 16.52 -29.68 6.98
CA ALA A 141 15.77 -30.93 6.94
C ALA A 141 14.29 -30.72 7.32
N ILE A 142 14.02 -29.93 8.38
CA ILE A 142 12.65 -29.56 8.78
C ILE A 142 11.96 -28.79 7.66
N GLN A 143 12.62 -27.78 7.09
CA GLN A 143 12.06 -26.99 5.99
C GLN A 143 11.68 -27.88 4.79
N LYS A 144 12.59 -28.76 4.39
CA LYS A 144 12.38 -29.66 3.25
C LYS A 144 11.23 -30.64 3.51
N ALA A 145 11.18 -31.23 4.71
CA ALA A 145 10.11 -32.16 5.09
C ALA A 145 8.74 -31.45 5.19
N ALA A 146 8.71 -30.25 5.79
CA ALA A 146 7.51 -29.43 5.89
C ALA A 146 6.97 -29.06 4.50
N LYS A 147 7.86 -28.56 3.63
CA LYS A 147 7.53 -28.21 2.25
C LYS A 147 6.94 -29.41 1.50
N ALA A 148 7.63 -30.56 1.52
CA ALA A 148 7.15 -31.77 0.84
C ALA A 148 5.79 -32.27 1.36
N LYS A 149 5.50 -32.11 2.66
CA LYS A 149 4.26 -32.56 3.28
C LYS A 149 3.07 -31.61 3.04
N TYR A 150 3.29 -30.30 3.12
CA TYR A 150 2.21 -29.31 3.17
C TYR A 150 2.01 -28.55 1.86
N GLU A 151 3.06 -28.28 1.08
CA GLU A 151 2.99 -27.45 -0.13
C GLU A 151 1.99 -27.99 -1.17
N PRO A 152 1.96 -29.29 -1.54
CA PRO A 152 1.01 -29.78 -2.55
C PRO A 152 -0.46 -29.61 -2.13
N ARG A 153 -0.77 -29.85 -0.84
CA ARG A 153 -2.13 -29.70 -0.31
C ARG A 153 -2.50 -28.22 -0.16
N TYR A 154 -1.55 -27.40 0.27
CA TYR A 154 -1.71 -25.96 0.38
C TYR A 154 -2.02 -25.35 -0.99
N ASP A 155 -1.23 -25.66 -2.01
CA ASP A 155 -1.42 -25.14 -3.37
C ASP A 155 -2.75 -25.61 -3.97
N LYS A 156 -3.13 -26.87 -3.75
CA LYS A 156 -4.42 -27.40 -4.19
C LYS A 156 -5.61 -26.69 -3.53
N LEU A 157 -5.53 -26.44 -2.22
CA LEU A 157 -6.59 -25.72 -1.49
C LEU A 157 -6.64 -24.24 -1.88
N LYS A 158 -5.47 -23.62 -2.05
CA LYS A 158 -5.32 -22.24 -2.51
C LYS A 158 -5.94 -22.06 -3.90
N ALA A 159 -5.65 -22.96 -4.85
CA ALA A 159 -6.20 -22.92 -6.20
C ALA A 159 -7.73 -23.13 -6.23
N LYS A 160 -8.30 -23.86 -5.26
CA LYS A 160 -9.76 -24.01 -5.11
C LYS A 160 -10.43 -22.80 -4.47
N LEU A 161 -9.72 -22.08 -3.60
CA LEU A 161 -10.19 -20.87 -2.94
C LEU A 161 -10.06 -19.63 -3.83
N GLU A 162 -9.05 -19.60 -4.70
CA GLU A 162 -8.95 -18.60 -5.75
C GLU A 162 -10.10 -18.83 -6.75
N PRO A 163 -10.95 -17.81 -6.99
CA PRO A 163 -12.00 -17.94 -7.99
C PRO A 163 -11.34 -18.22 -9.35
N PRO A 164 -11.93 -19.10 -10.17
CA PRO A 164 -11.41 -19.35 -11.51
C PRO A 164 -11.30 -18.02 -12.26
N PRO A 165 -10.25 -17.83 -13.09
CA PRO A 165 -10.12 -16.61 -13.87
C PRO A 165 -11.40 -16.42 -14.69
N GLU A 166 -12.00 -15.24 -14.55
CA GLU A 166 -13.23 -14.93 -15.27
C GLU A 166 -12.98 -15.04 -16.78
N PRO A 167 -13.89 -15.67 -17.55
CA PRO A 167 -13.70 -15.81 -18.99
C PRO A 167 -13.63 -14.44 -19.63
N ARG A 168 -12.55 -14.18 -20.37
CA ARG A 168 -12.30 -12.90 -21.05
C ARG A 168 -12.46 -13.07 -22.55
N LYS A 169 -13.26 -12.22 -23.17
CA LYS A 169 -13.41 -12.17 -24.63
C LYS A 169 -12.68 -10.95 -25.17
N ASP A 170 -11.61 -11.16 -25.91
CA ASP A 170 -10.90 -10.07 -26.59
C ASP A 170 -11.81 -9.38 -27.61
N ILE A 171 -12.00 -8.07 -27.43
CA ILE A 171 -12.78 -7.20 -28.31
C ILE A 171 -11.94 -6.08 -28.91
N THR A 172 -10.61 -6.10 -28.73
CA THR A 172 -9.67 -5.06 -29.16
C THR A 172 -9.83 -4.72 -30.64
N LYS A 173 -10.06 -5.73 -31.49
CA LYS A 173 -10.26 -5.54 -32.94
C LYS A 173 -11.47 -4.68 -33.30
N LYS A 174 -12.47 -4.55 -32.41
CA LYS A 174 -13.63 -3.68 -32.62
C LYS A 174 -13.29 -2.19 -32.52
N PHE A 175 -12.21 -1.87 -31.82
CA PHE A 175 -11.71 -0.50 -31.63
C PHE A 175 -10.69 -0.10 -32.72
N ALA A 176 -10.21 -1.05 -33.50
CA ALA A 176 -9.20 -0.82 -34.52
C ALA A 176 -9.71 0.15 -35.59
N GLY A 177 -8.97 1.22 -35.84
CA GLY A 177 -9.35 2.29 -36.78
C GLY A 177 -10.42 3.25 -36.27
N ARG A 178 -10.89 3.11 -35.03
CA ARG A 178 -11.92 3.97 -34.42
C ARG A 178 -11.51 4.61 -33.11
N LEU A 179 -10.57 4.02 -32.37
CA LEU A 179 -10.13 4.59 -31.10
C LEU A 179 -9.42 5.94 -31.34
N ILE A 180 -10.05 7.02 -30.90
CA ILE A 180 -9.49 8.38 -30.90
C ILE A 180 -8.59 8.56 -29.67
N SER A 181 -9.10 8.18 -28.49
CA SER A 181 -8.31 8.22 -27.26
C SER A 181 -8.74 7.17 -26.24
N LEU A 182 -7.77 6.74 -25.43
CA LEU A 182 -7.97 5.92 -24.24
C LEU A 182 -7.26 6.61 -23.09
N LYS A 183 -8.03 7.01 -22.07
CA LYS A 183 -7.54 7.63 -20.86
C LYS A 183 -7.85 6.77 -19.64
N ILE A 184 -6.84 6.48 -18.84
CA ILE A 184 -6.98 5.76 -17.56
C ILE A 184 -6.45 6.66 -16.46
N THR A 185 -7.28 6.90 -15.45
CA THR A 185 -6.88 7.64 -14.25
C THR A 185 -6.89 6.70 -13.05
N ASP A 186 -5.71 6.43 -12.50
CA ASP A 186 -5.48 5.64 -11.29
C ASP A 186 -5.38 6.60 -10.10
N ASN A 187 -6.27 6.45 -9.12
CA ASN A 187 -6.32 7.26 -7.91
C ASN A 187 -5.88 6.47 -6.67
N ARG A 188 -5.59 7.20 -5.59
CA ARG A 188 -5.23 6.62 -4.31
C ARG A 188 -6.47 6.27 -3.49
N GLY A 189 -6.45 5.11 -2.85
CA GLY A 189 -7.47 4.73 -1.88
C GLY A 189 -8.76 4.20 -2.49
N PHE A 190 -9.90 4.68 -1.98
CA PHE A 190 -11.24 4.35 -2.48
C PHE A 190 -11.80 5.39 -3.44
N GLU A 191 -10.99 6.37 -3.83
CA GLU A 191 -11.31 7.19 -5.00
C GLU A 191 -11.36 6.29 -6.22
N SER A 192 -12.41 6.44 -7.03
CA SER A 192 -12.64 5.55 -8.15
C SER A 192 -11.63 5.80 -9.25
N ASP A 193 -10.93 4.75 -9.69
CA ASP A 193 -10.23 4.80 -10.97
C ASP A 193 -11.27 4.95 -12.08
N GLN A 194 -10.86 5.63 -13.16
CA GLN A 194 -11.72 5.97 -14.30
C GLN A 194 -11.05 5.57 -15.60
N LEU A 195 -11.85 5.03 -16.50
CA LEU A 195 -11.52 4.78 -17.90
C LEU A 195 -12.43 5.62 -18.79
N ASP A 196 -11.85 6.34 -19.73
CA ASP A 196 -12.55 7.02 -20.82
C ASP A 196 -12.03 6.47 -22.16
N LEU A 197 -12.95 6.03 -23.02
CA LEU A 197 -12.67 5.60 -24.39
C LEU A 197 -13.46 6.50 -25.33
N SER A 198 -12.79 7.25 -26.20
CA SER A 198 -13.43 8.04 -27.26
C SER A 198 -13.25 7.35 -28.60
N LEU A 199 -14.35 7.10 -29.30
CA LEU A 199 -14.40 6.38 -30.56
C LEU A 199 -15.00 7.24 -31.66
N ASP A 200 -14.44 7.14 -32.86
CA ASP A 200 -15.01 7.69 -34.09
C ASP A 200 -16.23 6.88 -34.53
N ASP A 201 -17.36 7.56 -34.64
CA ASP A 201 -18.61 7.04 -35.18
C ASP A 201 -19.11 7.84 -36.38
N SER A 202 -18.20 8.48 -37.13
CA SER A 202 -18.53 9.23 -38.35
C SER A 202 -19.28 8.43 -39.42
N ASP A 203 -19.25 7.09 -39.37
CA ASP A 203 -20.02 6.20 -40.24
C ASP A 203 -21.30 5.62 -39.61
N GLY A 204 -21.60 5.99 -38.36
CA GLY A 204 -22.81 5.60 -37.62
C GLY A 204 -22.94 4.09 -37.42
N ARG A 205 -21.83 3.35 -37.41
CA ARG A 205 -21.83 1.88 -37.30
C ARG A 205 -21.62 1.37 -35.88
N LEU A 206 -21.31 2.23 -34.92
CA LEU A 206 -21.12 1.80 -33.53
C LEU A 206 -22.45 1.69 -32.81
N ASP A 207 -22.83 0.47 -32.46
CA ASP A 207 -23.92 0.24 -31.52
C ASP A 207 -23.54 0.79 -30.14
N ILE A 208 -24.46 1.52 -29.52
CA ILE A 208 -24.34 1.99 -28.13
C ILE A 208 -24.30 0.76 -27.20
N PRO A 209 -23.22 0.54 -26.43
CA PRO A 209 -23.11 -0.63 -25.57
C PRO A 209 -24.08 -0.57 -24.38
N GLU A 210 -24.40 -1.73 -23.80
CA GLU A 210 -25.19 -1.76 -22.58
C GLU A 210 -24.40 -1.20 -21.38
N ARG A 211 -25.05 -0.35 -20.58
CA ARG A 211 -24.55 0.05 -19.26
C ARG A 211 -24.45 -1.17 -18.32
N GLY A 212 -23.50 -1.11 -17.39
CA GLY A 212 -23.19 -2.17 -16.43
C GLY A 212 -22.31 -3.30 -16.99
N ARG A 213 -21.87 -3.21 -18.25
CA ARG A 213 -20.90 -4.16 -18.83
C ARG A 213 -19.52 -3.96 -18.19
N ARG A 214 -18.79 -5.06 -18.02
CA ARG A 214 -17.44 -5.07 -17.44
C ARG A 214 -16.41 -5.24 -18.53
N ILE A 215 -15.40 -4.37 -18.54
CA ILE A 215 -14.28 -4.43 -19.48
C ILE A 215 -12.96 -4.40 -18.72
N SER A 216 -12.00 -5.23 -19.13
CA SER A 216 -10.61 -5.15 -18.67
C SER A 216 -9.79 -4.46 -19.74
N VAL A 217 -8.91 -3.56 -19.30
CA VAL A 217 -8.04 -2.81 -20.20
C VAL A 217 -6.60 -3.05 -19.81
N SER A 218 -5.76 -3.33 -20.81
CA SER A 218 -4.31 -3.39 -20.65
C SER A 218 -3.65 -2.47 -21.67
N ILE A 219 -2.58 -1.79 -21.26
CA ILE A 219 -1.85 -0.84 -22.12
C ILE A 219 -0.36 -1.15 -22.09
N GLY A 220 0.36 -0.75 -23.13
CA GLY A 220 1.80 -0.94 -23.23
C GLY A 220 2.38 -0.48 -24.56
N TRP A 221 3.56 -0.97 -24.87
CA TRP A 221 4.28 -0.67 -26.09
C TRP A 221 4.46 -1.93 -26.92
N LYS A 222 4.40 -1.80 -28.25
CA LYS A 222 4.63 -2.92 -29.17
C LYS A 222 5.95 -3.61 -28.88
N GLY A 223 5.91 -4.94 -28.74
CA GLY A 223 7.10 -5.76 -28.40
C GLY A 223 7.42 -5.85 -26.91
N ARG A 224 6.70 -5.14 -26.04
CA ARG A 224 6.78 -5.28 -24.58
C ARG A 224 5.50 -5.94 -24.03
N PRO A 225 5.56 -6.61 -22.86
CA PRO A 225 4.35 -7.11 -22.20
C PRO A 225 3.36 -5.98 -21.91
N LEU A 226 2.06 -6.23 -22.12
CA LEU A 226 1.01 -5.31 -21.72
C LEU A 226 0.84 -5.31 -20.20
N ILE A 227 0.56 -4.14 -19.63
CA ILE A 227 0.27 -3.99 -18.21
C ILE A 227 -1.24 -3.95 -18.03
N ASP A 228 -1.77 -4.84 -17.20
CA ASP A 228 -3.19 -4.86 -16.81
C ASP A 228 -3.49 -3.63 -15.93
N LYS A 229 -4.46 -2.82 -16.37
CA LYS A 229 -4.95 -1.62 -15.68
C LYS A 229 -6.26 -1.86 -14.93
N GLY A 230 -6.68 -3.11 -14.83
CA GLY A 230 -7.84 -3.51 -14.04
C GLY A 230 -9.11 -3.62 -14.87
N VAL A 231 -10.23 -3.68 -14.15
CA VAL A 231 -11.55 -3.94 -14.71
C VAL A 231 -12.49 -2.80 -14.36
N PHE A 232 -13.15 -2.24 -15.37
CA PHE A 232 -14.06 -1.10 -15.30
C PHE A 232 -15.49 -1.52 -15.60
N VAL A 233 -16.47 -1.00 -14.85
CA VAL A 233 -17.90 -1.10 -15.18
C VAL A 233 -18.27 0.13 -16.01
N ILE A 234 -18.79 -0.08 -17.21
CA ILE A 234 -19.34 0.98 -18.05
C ILE A 234 -20.59 1.54 -17.37
N ASP A 235 -20.62 2.83 -17.11
CA ASP A 235 -21.72 3.47 -16.39
C ASP A 235 -22.26 4.71 -17.10
N GLU A 236 -21.48 5.34 -17.96
CA GLU A 236 -21.87 6.49 -18.76
C GLU A 236 -21.41 6.29 -20.21
N ILE A 237 -22.31 6.60 -21.15
CA ILE A 237 -22.04 6.59 -22.59
C ILE A 237 -22.62 7.86 -23.16
N THR A 238 -21.80 8.62 -23.88
CA THR A 238 -22.23 9.81 -24.60
C THR A 238 -21.99 9.62 -26.09
N HIS A 239 -22.81 10.26 -26.91
CA HIS A 239 -22.63 10.38 -28.35
C HIS A 239 -22.86 11.84 -28.72
N GLU A 240 -21.85 12.46 -29.32
CA GLU A 240 -21.89 13.85 -29.77
C GLU A 240 -21.93 13.87 -31.30
N GLY A 241 -22.50 14.93 -31.89
CA GLY A 241 -22.52 15.10 -33.34
C GLY A 241 -21.28 15.82 -33.86
N ALA A 242 -21.05 15.74 -35.18
CA ALA A 242 -20.05 16.45 -35.99
C ALA A 242 -18.88 17.15 -35.22
N PRO A 243 -17.71 16.49 -35.09
CA PRO A 243 -17.45 15.10 -35.49
C PRO A 243 -18.25 14.12 -34.63
N ASP A 244 -18.80 13.07 -35.24
CA ASP A 244 -19.60 12.08 -34.51
C ASP A 244 -18.68 11.22 -33.64
N ILE A 245 -18.78 11.41 -32.32
CA ILE A 245 -17.89 10.78 -31.33
C ILE A 245 -18.73 10.09 -30.26
N MET A 246 -18.44 8.80 -30.03
CA MET A 246 -18.96 8.06 -28.88
C MET A 246 -17.92 8.00 -27.78
N THR A 247 -18.27 8.46 -26.57
CA THR A 247 -17.42 8.30 -25.38
C THR A 247 -18.01 7.27 -24.44
N ILE A 248 -17.23 6.23 -24.12
CA ILE A 248 -17.58 5.19 -23.14
C ILE A 248 -16.76 5.47 -21.88
N ARG A 249 -17.45 5.80 -20.79
CA ARG A 249 -16.84 5.97 -19.47
C ARG A 249 -17.14 4.78 -18.59
N GLY A 250 -16.12 4.35 -17.84
CA GLY A 250 -16.26 3.31 -16.84
C GLY A 250 -15.47 3.60 -15.58
N ARG A 251 -15.97 3.08 -14.46
CA ARG A 251 -15.36 3.19 -13.13
C ARG A 251 -14.85 1.84 -12.66
N ALA A 252 -13.73 1.81 -11.94
CA ALA A 252 -13.15 0.56 -11.48
C ALA A 252 -14.14 -0.29 -10.65
N THR A 253 -14.11 -1.60 -10.92
CA THR A 253 -14.97 -2.61 -10.29
C THR A 253 -14.52 -2.99 -8.88
N ASP A 254 -13.34 -2.55 -8.46
CA ASP A 254 -12.75 -2.91 -7.16
C ASP A 254 -13.61 -2.45 -5.98
N LEU A 255 -14.49 -1.47 -6.20
CA LEU A 255 -15.63 -1.17 -5.35
C LEU A 255 -16.74 -2.22 -5.55
N ARG A 256 -16.51 -3.46 -5.09
CA ARG A 256 -17.54 -4.52 -5.07
C ARG A 256 -18.85 -3.96 -4.53
N ALA A 257 -19.99 -4.43 -5.05
CA ALA A 257 -21.32 -3.98 -4.62
C ALA A 257 -21.46 -3.94 -3.08
N GLY A 258 -20.91 -4.94 -2.38
CA GLY A 258 -20.92 -5.00 -0.92
C GLY A 258 -20.13 -3.90 -0.20
N ILE A 259 -19.02 -3.42 -0.77
CA ILE A 259 -18.19 -2.35 -0.18
C ILE A 259 -18.91 -1.00 -0.26
N SER A 260 -19.66 -0.79 -1.35
CA SER A 260 -20.44 0.42 -1.59
C SER A 260 -21.84 0.37 -0.95
N THR A 261 -22.29 -0.80 -0.47
CA THR A 261 -23.58 -0.97 0.18
C THR A 261 -23.56 -0.36 1.58
N LYS A 262 -24.56 0.47 1.89
CA LYS A 262 -24.73 1.08 3.20
C LYS A 262 -25.14 0.03 4.23
N ARG A 263 -24.56 0.12 5.43
CA ARG A 263 -24.85 -0.79 6.54
C ARG A 263 -25.01 -0.03 7.84
N GLU A 264 -25.60 -0.71 8.81
CA GLU A 264 -25.69 -0.28 10.19
C GLU A 264 -24.97 -1.29 11.08
N LYS A 265 -23.93 -0.84 11.77
CA LYS A 265 -23.14 -1.68 12.68
C LYS A 265 -22.33 -0.84 13.66
N SER A 266 -22.36 -1.24 14.92
CA SER A 266 -21.50 -0.65 15.96
C SER A 266 -20.29 -1.53 16.25
N TRP A 267 -19.13 -0.90 16.37
CA TRP A 267 -17.86 -1.55 16.66
C TRP A 267 -17.34 -1.08 18.03
N HIS A 268 -17.35 -1.96 19.02
CA HIS A 268 -16.95 -1.64 20.39
C HIS A 268 -15.71 -2.42 20.82
N LYS A 269 -14.80 -1.77 21.56
CA LYS A 269 -13.62 -2.38 22.20
C LYS A 269 -12.89 -3.36 21.28
N THR A 270 -12.59 -2.90 20.07
CA THR A 270 -12.01 -3.71 19.00
C THR A 270 -10.68 -3.14 18.53
N THR A 271 -10.14 -3.63 17.42
CA THR A 271 -8.95 -3.07 16.77
C THR A 271 -9.20 -2.81 15.30
N VAL A 272 -8.39 -1.94 14.70
CA VAL A 272 -8.43 -1.68 13.24
C VAL A 272 -8.34 -3.00 12.47
N GLY A 273 -7.43 -3.89 12.85
CA GLY A 273 -7.28 -5.20 12.19
C GLY A 273 -8.53 -6.06 12.24
N LYS A 274 -9.28 -6.05 13.36
CA LYS A 274 -10.54 -6.78 13.47
C LYS A 274 -11.64 -6.20 12.58
N ILE A 275 -11.74 -4.86 12.52
CA ILE A 275 -12.72 -4.18 11.66
C ILE A 275 -12.42 -4.48 10.18
N VAL A 276 -11.19 -4.23 9.74
CA VAL A 276 -10.73 -4.48 8.36
C VAL A 276 -10.92 -5.94 7.99
N SER A 277 -10.56 -6.89 8.86
CA SER A 277 -10.74 -8.33 8.59
C SER A 277 -12.20 -8.74 8.50
N ALA A 278 -13.06 -8.20 9.35
CA ALA A 278 -14.49 -8.49 9.33
C ALA A 278 -15.16 -7.93 8.06
N ILE A 279 -14.80 -6.72 7.64
CA ILE A 279 -15.28 -6.12 6.38
C ILE A 279 -14.74 -6.90 5.18
N ALA A 280 -13.45 -7.26 5.17
CA ALA A 280 -12.86 -8.06 4.11
C ALA A 280 -13.61 -9.39 3.96
N LYS A 281 -13.83 -10.11 5.07
CA LYS A 281 -14.60 -11.36 5.08
C LYS A 281 -16.02 -11.18 4.57
N ALA A 282 -16.74 -10.14 5.02
CA ALA A 282 -18.10 -9.84 4.58
C ALA A 282 -18.21 -9.52 3.08
N ASN A 283 -17.08 -9.13 2.47
CA ASN A 283 -16.99 -8.78 1.06
C ASN A 283 -16.18 -9.80 0.24
N TYR A 284 -15.85 -10.97 0.81
CA TYR A 284 -15.06 -12.04 0.18
C TYR A 284 -13.68 -11.57 -0.32
N LEU A 285 -13.02 -10.74 0.49
CA LEU A 285 -11.68 -10.20 0.24
C LEU A 285 -10.69 -10.76 1.26
N THR A 286 -9.42 -10.82 0.87
CA THR A 286 -8.33 -11.12 1.79
C THR A 286 -7.82 -9.83 2.43
N PRO A 287 -7.90 -9.65 3.75
CA PRO A 287 -7.36 -8.44 4.40
C PRO A 287 -5.83 -8.45 4.37
N VAL A 288 -5.23 -7.32 4.03
CA VAL A 288 -3.80 -7.11 4.16
C VAL A 288 -3.53 -5.80 4.88
N ILE A 289 -2.95 -5.91 6.06
CA ILE A 289 -2.74 -4.81 7.00
C ILE A 289 -1.44 -5.08 7.77
N SER A 290 -0.65 -4.02 8.00
CA SER A 290 0.57 -4.14 8.80
C SER A 290 0.25 -4.47 10.26
N SER A 291 1.14 -5.18 10.95
CA SER A 291 0.94 -5.61 12.36
C SER A 291 0.69 -4.43 13.30
N TRP A 292 1.42 -3.32 13.09
CA TRP A 292 1.29 -2.13 13.90
C TRP A 292 -0.05 -1.41 13.70
N LEU A 293 -0.57 -1.33 12.46
CA LEU A 293 -1.92 -0.78 12.18
C LEU A 293 -2.99 -1.71 12.74
N ALA A 294 -2.84 -3.03 12.53
CA ALA A 294 -3.81 -4.02 12.97
C ALA A 294 -4.03 -4.01 14.50
N SER A 295 -2.98 -3.68 15.26
CA SER A 295 -3.00 -3.60 16.73
C SER A 295 -3.62 -2.33 17.29
N ARG A 296 -3.91 -1.31 16.46
CA ARG A 296 -4.46 -0.03 16.92
C ARG A 296 -5.85 -0.24 17.53
N PRO A 297 -6.08 0.19 18.78
CA PRO A 297 -7.36 0.02 19.44
C PRO A 297 -8.40 0.97 18.86
N VAL A 298 -9.62 0.47 18.71
CA VAL A 298 -10.81 1.26 18.38
C VAL A 298 -11.77 1.10 19.56
N GLU A 299 -11.92 2.18 20.33
CA GLU A 299 -12.75 2.20 21.54
C GLU A 299 -14.22 2.02 21.21
N HIS A 300 -14.71 2.88 20.32
CA HIS A 300 -16.05 2.85 19.79
C HIS A 300 -16.07 3.47 18.39
N MET A 301 -16.78 2.84 17.45
CA MET A 301 -17.03 3.41 16.13
C MET A 301 -18.35 2.88 15.58
N ASP A 302 -19.23 3.81 15.18
CA ASP A 302 -20.48 3.46 14.53
C ASP A 302 -20.35 3.60 13.01
N GLN A 303 -20.93 2.63 12.32
CA GLN A 303 -21.27 2.66 10.91
C GLN A 303 -22.78 2.86 10.86
N ALA A 304 -23.24 4.08 10.60
CA ALA A 304 -24.66 4.42 10.62
C ALA A 304 -25.10 4.87 9.22
N ASN A 305 -25.83 3.99 8.52
CA ASN A 305 -26.18 4.18 7.11
C ASN A 305 -24.95 4.56 6.24
N GLU A 306 -23.81 3.96 6.56
CA GLU A 306 -22.50 4.25 5.99
C GLU A 306 -22.02 2.99 5.24
N SER A 307 -21.44 3.17 4.06
CA SER A 307 -20.86 2.04 3.31
C SER A 307 -19.57 1.54 3.97
N ASP A 308 -19.22 0.28 3.74
CA ASP A 308 -17.95 -0.28 4.25
C ASP A 308 -16.75 0.53 3.73
N GLY A 309 -16.81 1.02 2.48
CA GLY A 309 -15.78 1.88 1.89
C GLY A 309 -15.65 3.24 2.61
N ASN A 310 -16.77 3.87 2.97
CA ASN A 310 -16.75 5.14 3.71
C ASN A 310 -16.21 4.96 5.13
N LEU A 311 -16.65 3.91 5.83
CA LEU A 311 -16.16 3.55 7.15
C LEU A 311 -14.64 3.31 7.12
N LEU A 312 -14.16 2.54 6.16
CA LEU A 312 -12.73 2.27 5.97
C LEU A 312 -11.95 3.53 5.63
N THR A 313 -12.49 4.42 4.79
CA THR A 313 -11.87 5.70 4.43
C THR A 313 -11.70 6.57 5.68
N ARG A 314 -12.74 6.70 6.50
CA ARG A 314 -12.70 7.46 7.75
C ARG A 314 -11.73 6.84 8.76
N LEU A 315 -11.75 5.51 8.90
CA LEU A 315 -10.81 4.79 9.77
C LEU A 315 -9.36 4.97 9.30
N ALA A 316 -9.12 4.95 7.98
CA ALA A 316 -7.81 5.15 7.38
C ALA A 316 -7.29 6.58 7.66
N GLN A 317 -8.15 7.60 7.48
CA GLN A 317 -7.82 8.99 7.80
C GLN A 317 -7.43 9.19 9.27
N GLN A 318 -8.08 8.50 10.22
CA GLN A 318 -7.74 8.58 11.65
C GLN A 318 -6.36 7.99 11.99
N HIS A 319 -5.80 7.15 11.11
CA HIS A 319 -4.56 6.42 11.35
C HIS A 319 -3.46 6.71 10.32
N ASP A 320 -3.59 7.80 9.56
CA ASP A 320 -2.68 8.15 8.45
C ASP A 320 -2.46 6.99 7.47
N ALA A 321 -3.56 6.31 7.14
CA ALA A 321 -3.58 5.14 6.29
C ALA A 321 -4.43 5.37 5.04
N ILE A 322 -4.32 4.42 4.11
CA ILE A 322 -5.10 4.32 2.90
C ILE A 322 -5.75 2.94 2.90
N ALA A 323 -7.03 2.92 2.54
CA ALA A 323 -7.77 1.69 2.29
C ALA A 323 -8.11 1.60 0.81
N THR A 324 -7.83 0.46 0.18
CA THR A 324 -8.16 0.20 -1.23
C THR A 324 -8.36 -1.29 -1.46
N VAL A 325 -9.05 -1.65 -2.54
CA VAL A 325 -9.23 -3.05 -2.95
C VAL A 325 -8.46 -3.26 -4.24
N LYS A 326 -7.57 -4.26 -4.26
CA LYS A 326 -6.84 -4.66 -5.47
C LYS A 326 -6.69 -6.17 -5.52
N GLN A 327 -7.00 -6.79 -6.66
CA GLN A 327 -6.80 -8.23 -6.88
C GLN A 327 -7.44 -9.12 -5.79
N GLY A 328 -8.67 -8.79 -5.37
CA GLY A 328 -9.39 -9.54 -4.32
C GLY A 328 -8.81 -9.37 -2.90
N LYS A 329 -7.89 -8.42 -2.71
CA LYS A 329 -7.31 -8.07 -1.40
C LYS A 329 -7.81 -6.70 -0.95
N LEU A 330 -8.21 -6.61 0.31
CA LEU A 330 -8.47 -5.33 0.97
C LEU A 330 -7.16 -4.86 1.62
N LEU A 331 -6.53 -3.88 1.00
CA LEU A 331 -5.29 -3.27 1.46
C LEU A 331 -5.61 -2.16 2.47
N PHE A 332 -4.96 -2.17 3.63
CA PHE A 332 -5.01 -1.11 4.62
C PHE A 332 -3.58 -0.78 5.07
N ILE A 333 -2.98 0.22 4.43
CA ILE A 333 -1.53 0.52 4.50
C ILE A 333 -1.29 1.97 4.91
N LYS A 334 -0.12 2.32 5.43
CA LYS A 334 0.21 3.72 5.76
C LYS A 334 0.35 4.55 4.49
N ALA A 335 -0.18 5.77 4.53
CA ALA A 335 -0.10 6.69 3.41
C ALA A 335 1.33 7.18 3.19
N GLY A 336 1.83 7.11 1.96
CA GLY A 336 3.14 7.65 1.59
C GLY A 336 4.34 6.82 2.09
N ASP A 337 4.10 5.69 2.75
CA ASP A 337 5.17 4.77 3.22
C ASP A 337 5.92 4.15 2.03
N ALA A 338 5.28 4.13 0.85
CA ALA A 338 5.82 3.57 -0.38
C ALA A 338 6.23 2.10 -0.23
N THR A 339 5.46 1.35 0.56
CA THR A 339 5.66 -0.09 0.74
C THR A 339 4.47 -0.88 0.22
N SER A 340 4.75 -2.07 -0.31
CA SER A 340 3.76 -3.08 -0.62
C SER A 340 3.03 -3.55 0.63
N ALA A 341 1.95 -4.30 0.41
CA ALA A 341 1.12 -4.89 1.45
C ALA A 341 1.90 -5.84 2.40
N THR A 342 3.04 -6.37 1.94
CA THR A 342 3.96 -7.21 2.72
C THR A 342 5.08 -6.40 3.38
N GLY A 343 5.03 -5.06 3.32
CA GLY A 343 6.07 -4.16 3.83
C GLY A 343 7.31 -4.02 2.93
N LYS A 344 7.26 -4.46 1.66
CA LYS A 344 8.41 -4.34 0.74
C LYS A 344 8.41 -2.95 0.11
N PRO A 345 9.49 -2.15 0.18
CA PRO A 345 9.52 -0.84 -0.45
C PRO A 345 9.34 -0.97 -1.97
N PHE A 346 8.53 -0.09 -2.55
CA PHE A 346 8.43 0.06 -4.00
C PHE A 346 9.72 0.67 -4.55
N PRO A 347 10.16 0.27 -5.76
CA PRO A 347 11.32 0.87 -6.40
C PRO A 347 11.06 2.35 -6.67
N THR A 348 12.02 3.20 -6.30
CA THR A 348 11.93 4.65 -6.56
C THR A 348 12.07 4.93 -8.05
N VAL A 349 11.10 5.64 -8.60
CA VAL A 349 11.10 6.07 -10.00
C VAL A 349 11.89 7.37 -10.15
N ILE A 350 12.83 7.39 -11.11
CA ILE A 350 13.60 8.60 -11.42
C ILE A 350 12.92 9.33 -12.57
N ILE A 351 12.48 10.56 -12.33
CA ILE A 351 11.90 11.47 -13.33
C ILE A 351 12.98 12.48 -13.69
N LYS A 352 13.45 12.46 -14.94
CA LYS A 352 14.46 13.40 -15.43
C LYS A 352 13.78 14.49 -16.24
N ARG A 353 14.33 15.70 -16.26
CA ARG A 353 13.83 16.78 -17.12
C ARG A 353 13.72 16.40 -18.61
N LYS A 354 14.61 15.53 -19.10
CA LYS A 354 14.59 15.09 -20.51
C LYS A 354 13.47 14.11 -20.86
N THR A 355 12.78 13.52 -19.88
CA THR A 355 11.77 12.46 -20.11
C THR A 355 10.34 13.00 -20.23
N GLY A 356 10.15 14.32 -20.32
CA GLY A 356 8.82 14.94 -20.40
C GLY A 356 8.86 16.39 -20.85
N ASP A 357 7.68 16.97 -21.02
CA ASP A 357 7.46 18.26 -21.70
C ASP A 357 6.92 19.34 -20.76
N ARG A 358 5.97 19.00 -19.90
CA ARG A 358 5.23 19.94 -19.05
C ARG A 358 5.34 19.53 -17.59
N HIS A 359 5.61 20.51 -16.74
CA HIS A 359 5.56 20.36 -15.30
C HIS A 359 4.88 21.55 -14.65
N HIS A 360 4.26 21.31 -13.50
CA HIS A 360 3.76 22.36 -12.62
C HIS A 360 4.25 22.07 -11.21
N PHE A 361 4.73 23.11 -10.54
CA PHE A 361 5.13 23.03 -9.14
C PHE A 361 4.37 24.12 -8.40
N SER A 362 3.66 23.72 -7.36
CA SER A 362 3.00 24.64 -6.44
C SER A 362 3.55 24.41 -5.04
N MET A 363 3.80 25.51 -4.34
CA MET A 363 4.13 25.51 -2.92
C MET A 363 3.35 26.70 -2.35
N ALA A 364 2.33 26.41 -1.56
CA ALA A 364 1.37 27.42 -1.11
C ALA A 364 1.40 27.53 0.41
N ASP A 365 1.77 28.73 0.90
CA ASP A 365 1.67 29.07 2.32
C ASP A 365 0.23 29.49 2.73
N ARG A 366 -0.68 29.65 1.76
CA ARG A 366 -1.99 30.32 1.96
C ARG A 366 -2.97 29.53 2.84
N ASP A 367 -2.77 28.21 2.95
CA ASP A 367 -3.43 27.29 3.88
C ASP A 367 -2.43 26.64 4.86
N ALA A 368 -1.29 27.29 5.12
CA ALA A 368 -0.25 26.80 6.03
C ALA A 368 -0.75 26.86 7.48
N TYR A 369 -1.61 25.92 7.81
CA TYR A 369 -1.97 25.64 9.17
C TYR A 369 -0.68 25.36 9.93
N THR A 370 -0.39 26.19 10.93
CA THR A 370 0.82 26.04 11.75
C THR A 370 0.64 24.95 12.80
N ALA A 371 -0.61 24.56 13.06
CA ALA A 371 -0.97 23.47 13.96
C ALA A 371 -2.32 22.85 13.59
N VAL A 372 -2.55 21.62 14.05
CA VAL A 372 -3.84 20.93 14.04
C VAL A 372 -4.32 20.76 15.48
N LYS A 373 -5.55 21.16 15.74
CA LYS A 373 -6.24 20.98 17.02
C LYS A 373 -7.31 19.90 16.89
N ALA A 374 -7.35 18.97 17.84
CA ALA A 374 -8.41 17.98 17.97
C ALA A 374 -9.03 18.04 19.36
N CYS A 375 -10.34 17.84 19.45
CA CYS A 375 -11.08 17.85 20.71
C CYS A 375 -11.47 16.42 21.11
N TRP A 376 -11.56 16.16 22.41
CA TRP A 376 -11.98 14.85 22.93
C TRP A 376 -12.85 14.96 24.18
N HIS A 377 -13.58 13.90 24.51
CA HIS A 377 -14.44 13.85 25.68
C HIS A 377 -13.67 13.42 26.94
N ASN A 378 -13.52 14.32 27.90
CA ASN A 378 -13.01 13.97 29.23
C ASN A 378 -14.18 13.54 30.13
N LEU A 379 -14.40 12.23 30.21
CA LEU A 379 -15.47 11.63 31.00
C LEU A 379 -15.26 11.84 32.51
N ASP A 380 -14.02 11.85 32.98
CA ASP A 380 -13.70 12.03 34.41
C ASP A 380 -14.06 13.43 34.90
N LYS A 381 -13.91 14.44 34.03
CA LYS A 381 -14.16 15.85 34.34
C LYS A 381 -15.42 16.41 33.69
N ALA A 382 -16.22 15.58 33.01
CA ALA A 382 -17.39 15.99 32.21
C ALA A 382 -17.14 17.22 31.29
N THR A 383 -15.93 17.34 30.75
CA THR A 383 -15.48 18.49 29.94
C THR A 383 -14.91 18.04 28.62
N ARG A 384 -14.71 18.98 27.68
CA ARG A 384 -13.95 18.70 26.45
C ARG A 384 -12.47 18.97 26.71
N GLY A 385 -11.64 17.98 26.45
CA GLY A 385 -10.20 18.17 26.36
C GLY A 385 -9.78 18.56 24.94
N GLU A 386 -8.61 19.16 24.82
CA GLU A 386 -8.04 19.59 23.54
C GLU A 386 -6.61 19.09 23.44
N VAL A 387 -6.20 18.70 22.23
CA VAL A 387 -4.82 18.37 21.89
C VAL A 387 -4.41 19.17 20.66
N MET A 388 -3.14 19.54 20.58
CA MET A 388 -2.60 20.34 19.49
C MET A 388 -1.29 19.75 18.99
N VAL A 389 -1.19 19.56 17.68
CA VAL A 389 0.00 19.04 16.99
C VAL A 389 0.51 20.12 16.05
N ASP A 390 1.79 20.42 16.15
CA ASP A 390 2.52 21.36 15.31
C ASP A 390 3.88 20.76 14.91
N LYS A 391 4.71 21.56 14.23
CA LYS A 391 6.07 21.17 13.82
C LYS A 391 6.99 20.81 14.99
N ASP A 392 6.72 21.32 16.19
CA ASP A 392 7.57 21.18 17.39
C ASP A 392 7.06 20.04 18.30
N THR A 393 6.00 19.35 17.88
CA THR A 393 5.37 18.27 18.62
C THR A 393 6.11 16.95 18.38
N LEU A 394 6.81 16.47 19.39
CA LEU A 394 7.51 15.18 19.36
C LEU A 394 6.61 14.09 19.94
N PHE A 395 6.49 12.95 19.25
CA PHE A 395 5.70 11.81 19.70
C PHE A 395 6.59 10.71 20.25
N GLU A 396 6.58 10.52 21.57
CA GLU A 396 7.35 9.46 22.23
C GLU A 396 6.43 8.35 22.75
N ARG A 397 6.92 7.11 22.79
CA ARG A 397 6.23 6.01 23.46
C ARG A 397 6.67 5.90 24.92
N ARG A 398 5.89 6.46 25.84
CA ARG A 398 6.19 6.46 27.28
C ARG A 398 5.36 5.45 28.06
N SER A 399 5.98 4.82 29.05
CA SER A 399 5.29 3.99 30.05
C SER A 399 4.68 4.89 31.12
N VAL A 400 3.38 4.73 31.38
CA VAL A 400 2.68 5.48 32.43
C VAL A 400 2.97 4.86 33.80
N VAL A 401 3.18 5.68 34.82
CA VAL A 401 3.29 5.21 36.22
C VAL A 401 1.88 4.86 36.71
N THR A 402 1.69 3.60 37.08
CA THR A 402 0.41 3.13 37.65
C THR A 402 0.15 3.75 39.02
N LYS A 403 -1.10 3.76 39.48
CA LYS A 403 -1.49 4.22 40.83
C LYS A 403 -0.69 3.57 41.98
N ARG A 404 -0.02 2.44 41.71
CA ARG A 404 0.86 1.71 42.65
C ARG A 404 2.35 2.04 42.50
N GLY A 405 2.70 3.14 41.82
CA GLY A 405 4.08 3.59 41.62
C GLY A 405 4.92 2.78 40.63
N LYS A 406 4.36 1.71 40.02
CA LYS A 406 5.08 0.87 39.04
C LYS A 406 4.88 1.39 37.62
N LEU A 407 5.94 1.37 36.80
CA LEU A 407 5.86 1.65 35.36
C LEU A 407 5.01 0.59 34.66
N SER A 408 4.02 1.03 33.89
CA SER A 408 3.19 0.16 33.06
C SER A 408 4.03 -0.53 31.99
N LYS A 409 3.79 -1.83 31.78
CA LYS A 409 4.36 -2.58 30.64
C LYS A 409 3.85 -2.03 29.29
N ARG A 410 2.68 -1.40 29.27
CA ARG A 410 2.12 -0.77 28.06
C ARG A 410 2.67 0.65 27.93
N LYS A 411 3.34 0.91 26.79
CA LYS A 411 3.76 2.25 26.40
C LYS A 411 2.63 2.92 25.62
N HIS A 412 2.28 4.13 25.99
CA HIS A 412 1.33 4.97 25.28
C HIS A 412 2.09 5.99 24.45
N MET A 413 1.52 6.36 23.30
CA MET A 413 2.04 7.46 22.52
C MET A 413 1.67 8.75 23.25
N THR A 414 2.68 9.50 23.69
CA THR A 414 2.54 10.75 24.42
C THR A 414 3.25 11.82 23.61
N ALA A 415 2.52 12.86 23.25
CA ALA A 415 3.12 14.03 22.65
C ALA A 415 3.82 14.85 23.73
N ARG A 416 5.04 15.29 23.44
CA ARG A 416 5.77 16.28 24.22
C ARG A 416 6.08 17.44 23.28
N GLN A 417 5.68 18.64 23.68
CA GLN A 417 6.14 19.84 22.98
C GLN A 417 7.63 20.05 23.28
N GLY A 418 8.43 20.28 22.23
CA GLY A 418 9.89 20.41 22.34
C GLY A 418 10.38 21.53 23.27
N THR A 419 9.51 22.50 23.60
CA THR A 419 9.86 23.63 24.49
C THR A 419 8.77 23.83 25.56
N PRO A 420 9.07 23.72 26.88
CA PRO A 420 8.08 23.82 27.95
C PRO A 420 7.42 25.20 28.12
N ASP A 421 8.07 26.28 27.64
CA ASP A 421 7.69 27.66 28.00
C ASP A 421 7.02 28.48 26.89
N LYS A 422 6.69 27.87 25.75
CA LYS A 422 5.77 28.52 24.80
C LYS A 422 4.34 28.15 25.19
N ALA A 423 3.87 28.75 26.27
CA ALA A 423 2.44 28.91 26.49
C ALA A 423 1.84 29.49 25.19
N LEU A 424 0.81 28.83 24.67
CA LEU A 424 0.13 29.24 23.44
C LEU A 424 -0.22 30.72 23.54
N SER A 425 0.47 31.57 22.76
CA SER A 425 -0.14 32.82 22.32
C SER A 425 -0.79 32.51 20.97
N PRO A 426 -2.13 32.49 20.89
CA PRO A 426 -2.85 32.29 19.63
C PRO A 426 -2.84 33.55 18.74
N SER A 427 -1.86 34.44 18.90
CA SER A 427 -1.97 35.79 18.35
C SER A 427 -1.62 35.93 16.86
N ALA A 428 -1.36 34.84 16.12
CA ALA A 428 -1.19 34.89 14.66
C ALA A 428 -1.33 33.56 13.88
N SER A 429 -1.57 32.42 14.54
CA SER A 429 -1.46 31.08 13.91
C SER A 429 -2.78 30.60 13.30
N ASN A 430 -2.77 30.26 12.00
CA ASN A 430 -3.86 29.53 11.37
C ASN A 430 -3.87 28.09 11.93
N VAL A 431 -4.86 27.73 12.74
CA VAL A 431 -4.95 26.39 13.38
C VAL A 431 -6.09 25.59 12.77
N LYS A 432 -5.81 24.39 12.26
CA LYS A 432 -6.83 23.50 11.71
C LYS A 432 -7.54 22.80 12.84
N VAL A 433 -8.78 23.20 13.11
CA VAL A 433 -9.61 22.52 14.11
C VAL A 433 -10.34 21.34 13.46
N LEU A 434 -10.04 20.12 13.91
CA LEU A 434 -10.77 18.94 13.47
C LEU A 434 -12.20 18.98 14.02
N ARG A 435 -13.18 18.86 13.13
CA ARG A 435 -14.60 18.89 13.49
C ARG A 435 -15.04 17.67 14.30
N HIS A 436 -14.33 16.54 14.16
CA HIS A 436 -14.63 15.31 14.87
C HIS A 436 -14.15 15.41 16.32
N VAL A 437 -15.04 15.07 17.26
CA VAL A 437 -14.68 14.94 18.68
C VAL A 437 -14.34 13.49 18.95
N TYR A 438 -13.14 13.27 19.47
CA TYR A 438 -12.60 11.95 19.75
C TYR A 438 -13.08 11.43 21.11
N ALA A 439 -13.15 10.10 21.25
CA ALA A 439 -13.58 9.46 22.50
C ALA A 439 -12.57 9.64 23.64
N SER A 440 -11.28 9.70 23.32
CA SER A 440 -10.19 9.75 24.30
C SER A 440 -9.03 10.61 23.82
N GLU A 441 -8.23 11.11 24.77
CA GLU A 441 -7.05 11.94 24.47
C GLU A 441 -6.08 11.23 23.50
N ALA A 442 -5.87 9.93 23.68
CA ALA A 442 -4.95 9.15 22.85
C ALA A 442 -5.40 9.06 21.38
N THR A 443 -6.71 8.94 21.13
CA THR A 443 -7.26 8.91 19.76
C THR A 443 -7.27 10.30 19.14
N ALA A 444 -7.45 11.35 19.95
CA ALA A 444 -7.32 12.74 19.52
C ALA A 444 -5.89 13.07 19.06
N TRP A 445 -4.87 12.64 19.83
CA TRP A 445 -3.47 12.83 19.44
C TRP A 445 -3.14 12.14 18.12
N GLN A 446 -3.67 10.93 17.91
CA GLN A 446 -3.49 10.19 16.64
C GLN A 446 -4.16 10.90 15.48
N GLY A 447 -5.41 11.33 15.65
CA GLY A 447 -6.16 12.04 14.62
C GLY A 447 -5.54 13.40 14.27
N ALA A 448 -5.09 14.15 15.27
CA ALA A 448 -4.38 15.40 15.07
C ALA A 448 -3.04 15.18 14.35
N LYS A 449 -2.29 14.13 14.74
CA LYS A 449 -1.04 13.73 14.06
C LYS A 449 -1.29 13.38 12.59
N ALA A 450 -2.26 12.51 12.31
CA ALA A 450 -2.57 12.08 10.95
C ALA A 450 -3.02 13.25 10.06
N ALA A 451 -3.82 14.16 10.61
CA ALA A 451 -4.22 15.37 9.90
C ALA A 451 -3.05 16.34 9.69
N TRP A 452 -2.12 16.43 10.64
CA TRP A 452 -0.89 17.22 10.49
C TRP A 452 0.00 16.64 9.40
N GLU A 453 0.28 15.34 9.43
CA GLU A 453 1.06 14.64 8.40
C GLU A 453 0.41 14.81 7.01
N LYS A 454 -0.90 14.67 6.90
CA LYS A 454 -1.62 14.95 5.63
C LYS A 454 -1.43 16.37 5.14
N LEU A 455 -1.49 17.37 6.03
CA LEU A 455 -1.22 18.76 5.64
C LEU A 455 0.21 18.94 5.15
N GLN A 456 1.19 18.36 5.85
CA GLN A 456 2.60 18.46 5.48
C GLN A 456 2.88 17.84 4.10
N ARG A 457 2.20 16.74 3.74
CA ARG A 457 2.33 16.15 2.39
C ARG A 457 1.85 17.07 1.27
N GLY A 458 0.82 17.88 1.52
CA GLY A 458 0.25 18.82 0.55
C GLY A 458 0.87 20.22 0.55
N VAL A 459 1.95 20.46 1.32
CA VAL A 459 2.63 21.78 1.33
C VAL A 459 3.27 22.09 -0.02
N ALA A 460 3.79 21.06 -0.68
CA ALA A 460 4.27 21.16 -2.04
C ALA A 460 3.65 20.05 -2.90
N GLU A 461 3.16 20.46 -4.06
CA GLU A 461 2.64 19.57 -5.08
C GLU A 461 3.47 19.74 -6.35
N PHE A 462 3.72 18.62 -7.03
CA PHE A 462 4.42 18.61 -8.29
C PHE A 462 3.64 17.75 -9.27
N SER A 463 3.37 18.28 -10.45
CA SER A 463 2.85 17.48 -11.56
C SER A 463 3.84 17.47 -12.72
N TYR A 464 3.90 16.32 -13.39
CA TYR A 464 4.83 16.08 -14.49
C TYR A 464 4.20 15.18 -15.55
N THR A 465 4.29 15.57 -16.81
CA THR A 465 3.86 14.75 -17.94
C THR A 465 5.06 14.09 -18.60
N LEU A 466 5.12 12.76 -18.56
CA LEU A 466 6.11 11.95 -19.25
C LEU A 466 5.73 11.84 -20.73
N ALA A 467 6.67 12.19 -21.60
CA ALA A 467 6.49 12.15 -23.05
C ALA A 467 6.37 10.70 -23.56
N ILE A 468 7.17 9.80 -22.97
CA ILE A 468 7.03 8.36 -23.16
C ILE A 468 6.25 7.81 -21.96
N GLY A 469 5.03 7.36 -22.22
CA GLY A 469 4.17 6.74 -21.23
C GLY A 469 4.78 5.51 -20.57
N ARG A 470 4.60 5.42 -19.25
CA ARG A 470 5.12 4.36 -18.38
C ARG A 470 3.96 3.61 -17.74
N PRO A 471 3.40 2.58 -18.39
CA PRO A 471 2.17 1.92 -17.97
C PRO A 471 2.30 1.18 -16.63
N GLU A 472 3.52 0.92 -16.16
CA GLU A 472 3.80 0.31 -14.87
C GLU A 472 3.65 1.25 -13.67
N LEU A 473 3.50 2.57 -13.89
CA LEU A 473 3.32 3.53 -12.80
C LEU A 473 1.91 3.45 -12.22
N PHE A 474 1.82 3.60 -10.89
CA PHE A 474 0.58 3.64 -10.11
C PHE A 474 0.79 4.48 -8.82
N PRO A 475 -0.28 4.92 -8.14
CA PRO A 475 -0.19 5.66 -6.88
C PRO A 475 0.57 4.91 -5.76
N GLU A 476 1.14 5.64 -4.80
CA GLU A 476 2.07 5.16 -3.73
C GLU A 476 3.51 4.85 -4.17
N ILE A 477 3.84 4.88 -5.46
CA ILE A 477 5.23 4.72 -5.90
C ILE A 477 6.05 5.95 -5.47
N PRO A 478 7.23 5.78 -4.85
CA PRO A 478 8.11 6.87 -4.52
C PRO A 478 8.82 7.37 -5.79
N ALA A 479 9.03 8.67 -5.89
CA ALA A 479 9.66 9.29 -7.04
C ALA A 479 10.78 10.26 -6.63
N LYS A 480 11.78 10.39 -7.51
CA LYS A 480 12.86 11.36 -7.40
C LYS A 480 12.95 12.16 -8.68
N VAL A 481 12.90 13.48 -8.55
CA VAL A 481 13.00 14.41 -9.68
C VAL A 481 14.45 14.85 -9.86
N VAL A 482 14.91 14.96 -11.10
CA VAL A 482 16.30 15.34 -11.44
C VAL A 482 16.32 16.34 -12.60
N GLY A 483 17.00 17.46 -12.37
CA GLY A 483 17.32 18.45 -13.40
C GLY A 483 16.25 19.53 -13.60
N ILE A 484 15.29 19.69 -12.68
CA ILE A 484 14.26 20.73 -12.77
C ILE A 484 14.71 21.97 -12.00
N LYS A 485 14.70 21.92 -10.66
CA LYS A 485 15.17 22.98 -9.76
C LYS A 485 15.66 22.34 -8.46
N PRO A 486 16.72 22.86 -7.82
CA PRO A 486 17.29 22.25 -6.60
C PRO A 486 16.29 21.99 -5.47
N ILE A 487 15.27 22.85 -5.29
CA ILE A 487 14.24 22.66 -4.26
C ILE A 487 13.30 21.48 -4.58
N ILE A 488 12.99 21.26 -5.85
CA ILE A 488 12.13 20.16 -6.33
C ILE A 488 12.93 18.85 -6.32
N ASP A 489 14.18 18.90 -6.78
CA ASP A 489 15.06 17.74 -6.92
C ASP A 489 15.48 17.11 -5.57
N ARG A 490 15.57 17.93 -4.51
CA ARG A 490 15.91 17.49 -3.15
C ARG A 490 14.73 16.92 -2.39
N GLN A 491 13.51 17.29 -2.79
CA GLN A 491 12.30 16.83 -2.12
C GLN A 491 12.03 15.36 -2.48
N PRO A 492 11.85 14.47 -1.50
CA PRO A 492 11.31 13.15 -1.78
C PRO A 492 9.82 13.26 -2.13
N TRP A 493 9.41 12.59 -3.21
CA TRP A 493 8.05 12.62 -3.74
C TRP A 493 7.39 11.25 -3.64
N VAL A 494 6.07 11.24 -3.52
CA VAL A 494 5.24 10.04 -3.73
C VAL A 494 4.13 10.36 -4.72
N ILE A 495 3.87 9.44 -5.63
CA ILE A 495 2.80 9.60 -6.63
C ILE A 495 1.45 9.46 -5.92
N SER A 496 0.58 10.46 -6.06
CA SER A 496 -0.79 10.46 -5.53
C SER A 496 -1.80 10.02 -6.59
N LYS A 497 -1.55 10.34 -7.86
CA LYS A 497 -2.43 10.02 -8.99
C LYS A 497 -1.62 9.84 -10.28
N VAL A 498 -2.08 8.92 -11.13
CA VAL A 498 -1.48 8.65 -12.43
C VAL A 498 -2.57 8.71 -13.50
N THR A 499 -2.33 9.44 -14.58
CA THR A 499 -3.19 9.46 -15.76
C THR A 499 -2.39 9.00 -16.97
N HIS A 500 -2.78 7.87 -17.55
CA HIS A 500 -2.28 7.41 -18.84
C HIS A 500 -3.21 7.91 -19.93
N ASP A 501 -2.64 8.49 -20.98
CA ASP A 501 -3.38 8.97 -22.15
C ASP A 501 -2.75 8.36 -23.39
N LEU A 502 -3.56 7.66 -24.18
CA LEU A 502 -3.17 6.98 -25.40
C LEU A 502 -4.04 7.53 -26.53
N SER A 503 -3.41 8.22 -27.47
CA SER A 503 -4.03 8.92 -28.60
C SER A 503 -3.14 8.83 -29.84
N ASP A 504 -3.52 9.51 -30.92
CA ASP A 504 -2.72 9.60 -32.15
C ASP A 504 -1.31 10.20 -31.92
N SER A 505 -1.13 10.95 -30.83
CA SER A 505 0.16 11.52 -30.43
C SER A 505 1.11 10.53 -29.75
N GLY A 506 0.65 9.30 -29.49
CA GLY A 506 1.38 8.29 -28.74
C GLY A 506 0.74 7.98 -27.39
N MET A 507 1.53 7.41 -26.47
CA MET A 507 1.12 7.22 -25.08
C MET A 507 1.95 8.11 -24.17
N THR A 508 1.27 8.92 -23.35
CA THR A 508 1.89 9.77 -22.32
C THR A 508 1.47 9.30 -20.93
N THR A 509 2.16 9.78 -19.90
CA THR A 509 1.76 9.51 -18.51
C THR A 509 1.93 10.77 -17.67
N SER A 510 0.81 11.31 -17.22
CA SER A 510 0.77 12.45 -16.32
C SER A 510 0.78 11.96 -14.87
N LEU A 511 1.65 12.55 -14.06
CA LEU A 511 1.84 12.22 -12.66
C LEU A 511 1.45 13.43 -11.82
N GLU A 512 0.68 13.20 -10.76
CA GLU A 512 0.53 14.13 -9.66
C GLU A 512 1.30 13.54 -8.45
N LEU A 513 2.14 14.38 -7.84
CA LEU A 513 3.04 14.00 -6.76
C LEU A 513 2.87 14.95 -5.58
N GLU A 514 2.93 14.36 -4.39
CA GLU A 514 2.94 15.07 -3.12
C GLU A 514 4.25 14.78 -2.37
N MET A 515 4.57 15.62 -1.39
CA MET A 515 5.76 15.41 -0.57
C MET A 515 5.67 14.07 0.16
N LYS A 516 6.71 13.25 0.04
CA LYS A 516 6.89 12.11 0.92
C LYS A 516 7.45 12.61 2.26
N LEU A 517 6.76 12.31 3.35
CA LEU A 517 7.32 12.56 4.69
C LEU A 517 8.34 11.46 4.97
N GLU A 518 9.58 11.84 5.28
CA GLU A 518 10.53 10.92 5.87
C GLU A 518 10.13 10.71 7.33
N ASP A 519 10.18 9.47 7.80
CA ASP A 519 9.98 9.19 9.22
C ASP A 519 11.03 9.97 10.00
N ILE A 520 10.56 10.94 10.80
CA ILE A 520 11.37 11.55 11.85
C ILE A 520 11.56 10.43 12.89
N GLU A 521 12.61 9.62 12.73
CA GLU A 521 13.01 8.60 13.71
C GLU A 521 13.38 9.20 15.08
#